data_AF-A0A948BHI8-F1
#
_entry.id   AF-A0A948BHI8-F1
#
_cell.length_a   1.000
_cell.length_b   1.000
_cell.length_c   1.000
_cell.angle_alpha   90.00
_cell.angle_beta   90.00
_cell.angle_gamma   90.00
#
_symmetry.space_group_name_H-M   'P 1'
#
loop_
_entity.id
_entity.type
_entity.pdbx_description
1 polymer ?
#
loop_
_entity_poly.entity_id
_entity_poly.type
_entity_poly.pdbx_seq_one_letter_code
_entity_poly.pdbx_strand_id
1 'polypeptide(L)'
;MDKRAFSNLANLTSSDICFGLNQETDKLSLALLLQKFADQDLLETLIPRLDETDISTTVDHLTALIHKHLSKKEYHKLFLDESPDDK
;
A
#
# COMPACT_ATOMS: atom_id res chain seq x y z
N MET A 1 -16.10 3.25 5.82
CA MET A 1 -15.65 2.92 4.47
C MET A 1 -16.18 1.54 4.15
N ASP A 2 -16.99 1.43 3.11
CA ASP A 2 -17.68 0.19 2.75
C ASP A 2 -16.68 -0.87 2.28
N LYS A 3 -16.78 -2.12 2.78
CA LYS A 3 -15.96 -3.24 2.28
C LYS A 3 -16.14 -3.46 0.77
N ARG A 4 -17.26 -2.99 0.22
CA ARG A 4 -17.59 -3.00 -1.22
C ARG A 4 -16.71 -2.06 -2.07
N ALA A 5 -16.13 -1.02 -1.48
CA ALA A 5 -15.27 -0.09 -2.21
C ALA A 5 -13.96 -0.77 -2.66
N PHE A 6 -13.37 -1.59 -1.78
CA PHE A 6 -12.14 -2.34 -2.10
C PHE A 6 -12.37 -3.56 -2.99
N SER A 7 -13.58 -4.15 -2.99
CA SER A 7 -13.90 -5.28 -3.88
C SER A 7 -13.96 -4.91 -5.36
N ASN A 8 -14.08 -3.61 -5.69
CA ASN A 8 -14.10 -3.12 -7.07
C ASN A 8 -12.72 -2.64 -7.58
N LEU A 9 -11.67 -2.71 -6.77
CA LEU A 9 -10.32 -2.29 -7.21
C LEU A 9 -9.83 -3.07 -8.44
N ALA A 10 -10.26 -4.32 -8.61
CA ALA A 10 -9.91 -5.14 -9.76
C ALA A 10 -10.41 -4.58 -11.11
N ASN A 11 -11.40 -3.67 -11.10
CA ASN A 11 -11.98 -3.06 -12.30
C ASN A 11 -11.46 -1.64 -12.59
N LEU A 12 -10.59 -1.11 -11.72
CA LEU A 12 -10.07 0.24 -11.81
C LEU A 12 -8.62 0.22 -12.30
N THR A 13 -8.23 1.26 -13.03
CA THR A 13 -6.91 1.36 -13.66
C THR A 13 -6.17 2.63 -13.23
N SER A 14 -4.97 2.83 -13.74
CA SER A 14 -4.19 4.04 -13.45
C SER A 14 -4.87 5.33 -13.95
N SER A 15 -5.79 5.26 -14.92
CA SER A 15 -6.55 6.43 -15.38
C SER A 15 -7.57 6.93 -14.34
N ASP A 16 -7.92 6.09 -13.36
CA ASP A 16 -8.89 6.42 -12.33
C ASP A 16 -8.24 7.06 -11.08
N ILE A 17 -6.91 7.17 -11.07
CA ILE A 17 -6.17 7.82 -9.98
C ILE A 17 -6.38 9.33 -10.07
N CYS A 18 -7.03 9.89 -9.05
CA CYS A 18 -7.27 11.31 -8.90
C CYS A 18 -7.13 11.73 -7.44
N PHE A 19 -6.35 12.78 -7.17
CA PHE A 19 -6.13 13.32 -5.83
C PHE A 19 -6.66 14.75 -5.72
N GLY A 20 -7.15 15.13 -4.53
CA GLY A 20 -7.55 16.48 -4.18
C GLY A 20 -9.02 16.82 -4.44
N LEU A 21 -9.83 15.86 -4.92
CA LEU A 21 -11.27 16.07 -5.11
C LEU A 21 -12.05 15.92 -3.81
N ASN A 22 -11.86 14.80 -3.12
CA ASN A 22 -12.44 14.52 -1.81
C ASN A 22 -11.70 13.35 -1.14
N GLN A 23 -11.87 13.23 0.18
CA GLN A 23 -11.16 12.24 1.00
C GLN A 23 -11.43 10.78 0.60
N GLU A 24 -12.63 10.46 0.12
CA GLU A 24 -12.96 9.09 -0.27
C GLU A 24 -12.24 8.71 -1.57
N THR A 25 -12.30 9.60 -2.57
CA THR A 25 -11.55 9.46 -3.82
C THR A 25 -10.04 9.37 -3.55
N ASP A 26 -9.49 10.20 -2.65
CA ASP A 26 -8.06 10.15 -2.32
C ASP A 26 -7.64 8.79 -1.74
N LYS A 27 -8.48 8.18 -0.89
CA LYS A 27 -8.20 6.84 -0.32
C LYS A 27 -8.26 5.74 -1.37
N LEU A 28 -9.21 5.81 -2.30
CA LEU A 28 -9.31 4.89 -3.44
C LEU A 28 -8.08 5.03 -4.35
N SER A 29 -7.72 6.26 -4.71
CA SER A 29 -6.55 6.57 -5.54
C SER A 29 -5.26 6.10 -4.90
N LEU A 30 -5.10 6.29 -3.58
CA LEU A 30 -3.95 5.77 -2.85
C LEU A 30 -3.88 4.23 -2.89
N ALA A 31 -5.02 3.55 -2.74
CA ALA A 31 -5.06 2.09 -2.83
C ALA A 31 -4.65 1.59 -4.22
N LEU A 32 -5.13 2.23 -5.29
CA LEU A 32 -4.74 1.90 -6.67
C LEU A 32 -3.26 2.17 -6.93
N LEU A 33 -2.73 3.29 -6.43
CA LEU A 33 -1.33 3.63 -6.55
C LEU A 33 -0.44 2.57 -5.89
N LEU A 34 -0.76 2.17 -4.65
CA LEU A 34 -0.02 1.13 -3.93
C LEU A 34 -0.09 -0.23 -4.64
N GLN A 35 -1.21 -0.58 -5.27
CA GLN A 35 -1.31 -1.80 -6.09
C GLN A 35 -0.39 -1.74 -7.31
N LYS A 36 -0.22 -0.58 -7.95
CA LYS A 36 0.73 -0.44 -9.05
C LYS A 36 2.17 -0.66 -8.61
N PHE A 37 2.53 -0.25 -7.40
CA PHE A 37 3.84 -0.57 -6.82
C PHE A 37 4.04 -2.05 -6.50
N ALA A 38 3.00 -2.89 -6.56
CA ALA A 38 3.11 -4.34 -6.46
C ALA A 38 3.22 -5.04 -7.83
N ASP A 39 3.18 -4.29 -8.94
CA ASP A 39 3.34 -4.81 -10.29
C ASP A 39 4.81 -5.21 -10.54
N GLN A 40 5.01 -6.44 -11.05
CA GLN A 40 6.34 -7.02 -11.22
C GLN A 40 7.19 -6.21 -12.22
N ASP A 41 6.65 -5.85 -13.37
CA ASP A 41 7.38 -5.14 -14.43
C ASP A 41 7.79 -3.74 -13.96
N LEU A 42 6.91 -3.07 -13.21
CA LEU A 42 7.24 -1.78 -12.59
C LEU A 42 8.37 -1.92 -11.57
N LEU A 43 8.30 -2.92 -10.68
CA LEU A 43 9.32 -3.14 -9.65
C LEU A 43 10.68 -3.48 -10.27
N GLU A 44 10.72 -4.36 -11.25
CA GLU A 44 11.94 -4.71 -11.99
C GLU A 44 12.58 -3.49 -12.67
N THR A 45 11.76 -2.53 -13.10
CA THR A 45 12.22 -1.30 -13.75
C THR A 45 12.65 -0.23 -12.75
N LEU A 46 11.89 -0.04 -11.67
CA LEU A 46 12.03 1.08 -10.74
C LEU A 46 13.08 0.81 -9.67
N ILE A 47 13.06 -0.37 -9.05
CA ILE A 47 13.92 -0.68 -7.89
C ILE A 47 15.42 -0.52 -8.20
N PRO A 48 15.95 -0.95 -9.37
CA PRO A 48 17.36 -0.74 -9.70
C PRO A 48 17.78 0.72 -9.88
N ARG A 49 16.82 1.66 -9.98
CA ARG A 49 17.07 3.09 -10.19
C ARG A 49 17.06 3.89 -8.89
N LEU A 50 16.55 3.32 -7.80
CA LEU A 50 16.48 3.98 -6.51
C LEU A 50 17.85 4.00 -5.85
N ASP A 51 18.24 5.14 -5.32
CA ASP A 51 19.44 5.23 -4.49
C ASP A 51 19.14 4.81 -3.02
N GLU A 52 20.17 4.79 -2.19
CA GLU A 52 20.04 4.41 -0.77
C GLU A 52 19.07 5.33 0.00
N THR A 53 19.02 6.61 -0.36
CA THR A 53 18.13 7.59 0.28
C THR A 53 16.69 7.36 -0.11
N ASP A 54 16.43 7.08 -1.39
CA ASP A 54 15.11 6.73 -1.91
C ASP A 54 14.57 5.47 -1.23
N ILE A 55 15.41 4.44 -1.10
CA ILE A 55 15.05 3.18 -0.44
C ILE A 55 14.70 3.42 1.03
N SER A 56 15.60 4.07 1.80
CA SER A 56 15.38 4.31 3.23
C SER A 56 14.12 5.15 3.46
N THR A 57 13.95 6.24 2.71
CA THR A 57 12.79 7.13 2.86
C THR A 57 11.48 6.41 2.55
N THR A 58 11.47 5.54 1.54
CA THR A 58 10.29 4.75 1.17
C THR A 58 9.94 3.75 2.26
N VAL A 59 10.94 3.00 2.76
CA VAL A 59 10.75 2.03 3.84
C VAL A 59 10.25 2.72 5.12
N ASP A 60 10.89 3.81 5.53
CA ASP A 60 10.51 4.56 6.73
C ASP A 60 9.08 5.09 6.63
N HIS A 61 8.68 5.61 5.46
CA HIS A 61 7.34 6.14 5.27
C HIS A 61 6.26 5.05 5.34
N LEU A 62 6.45 3.94 4.61
CA LEU A 62 5.47 2.86 4.57
C LEU A 62 5.36 2.14 5.92
N THR A 63 6.49 1.87 6.58
CA THR A 63 6.50 1.22 7.90
C THR A 63 5.92 2.10 8.99
N ALA A 64 6.14 3.43 8.93
CA ALA A 64 5.51 4.37 9.86
C ALA A 64 3.97 4.35 9.74
N LEU A 65 3.42 4.25 8.53
CA LEU A 65 1.97 4.13 8.32
C LEU A 65 1.43 2.82 8.93
N ILE A 66 2.13 1.71 8.71
CA ILE A 66 1.77 0.41 9.27
C ILE A 66 1.74 0.47 10.79
N HIS A 67 2.83 0.93 11.43
CA HIS A 67 2.92 1.03 12.90
C HIS A 67 1.90 2.00 13.50
N LYS A 68 1.56 3.08 12.80
CA LYS A 68 0.59 4.07 13.27
C LYS A 68 -0.84 3.55 13.24
N HIS A 69 -1.17 2.67 12.28
CA HIS A 69 -2.56 2.31 11.99
C HIS A 69 -2.92 0.85 12.28
N LEU A 70 -1.95 -0.06 12.38
CA LEU A 70 -2.20 -1.44 12.75
C LEU A 70 -1.94 -1.69 14.23
N SER A 71 -2.84 -2.41 14.88
CA SER A 71 -2.52 -3.04 16.17
C SER A 71 -1.43 -4.10 15.99
N LYS A 72 -0.78 -4.49 17.09
CA LYS A 72 0.21 -5.58 17.08
C LYS A 72 -0.35 -6.86 16.43
N LYS A 73 -1.60 -7.23 16.76
CA LYS A 73 -2.24 -8.42 16.19
C LYS A 73 -2.45 -8.28 14.67
N GLU A 74 -2.86 -7.11 14.19
CA GLU A 74 -3.03 -6.85 12.77
C GLU A 74 -1.69 -6.84 12.03
N TYR A 75 -0.65 -6.27 12.62
CA TYR A 75 0.70 -6.27 12.04
C TYR A 75 1.22 -7.70 11.82
N HIS A 76 1.20 -8.55 12.86
CA HIS A 76 1.64 -9.94 12.73
C HIS A 76 0.82 -10.69 11.68
N LYS A 77 -0.51 -10.57 11.74
CA LYS A 77 -1.38 -11.31 10.84
C LYS A 77 -1.35 -10.82 9.38
N LEU A 78 -1.35 -9.52 9.16
CA LEU A 78 -1.56 -8.93 7.82
C LEU A 78 -0.26 -8.59 7.10
N PHE A 79 0.80 -8.25 7.84
CA PHE A 79 2.08 -7.83 7.25
C PHE A 79 3.16 -8.90 7.34
N LEU A 80 3.25 -9.62 8.47
CA LEU A 80 4.23 -10.69 8.64
C LEU A 80 3.73 -12.08 8.25
N ASP A 81 2.43 -12.22 7.97
CA ASP A 81 1.75 -13.52 7.74
C ASP A 81 1.97 -14.51 8.91
N GLU A 82 2.14 -13.98 10.12
CA GLU A 82 2.34 -14.75 11.35
C GLU A 82 1.01 -14.95 12.10
N SER A 83 0.81 -16.16 12.64
CA SER A 83 -0.32 -16.44 13.51
C SER A 83 0.01 -15.98 14.93
N PRO A 84 -0.93 -15.34 15.68
CA PRO A 84 -0.67 -14.90 17.05
C PRO A 84 -0.35 -16.06 18.03
N ASP A 85 -0.57 -17.31 17.60
CA ASP A 85 -0.31 -18.53 18.36
C ASP A 85 1.09 -19.13 18.10
N ASP A 86 1.94 -18.50 17.27
CA ASP A 86 3.32 -18.95 17.00
C ASP A 86 4.34 -18.56 18.10
N LYS A 87 3.89 -18.32 19.34
CA LYS A 87 4.76 -18.09 20.51
C LYS A 87 4.30 -18.81 21.77
#